data_AF-A0A229TAJ2-F1
#
_entry.id   AF-A0A229TAJ2-F1
#
_cell.length_a   1.000
_cell.length_b   1.000
_cell.length_c   1.000
_cell.angle_alpha   90.00
_cell.angle_beta   90.00
_cell.angle_gamma   90.00
#
_symmetry.space_group_name_H-M   'P 1'
#
loop_
_entity.id
_entity.type
_entity.pdbx_description
1 polymer ?
#
loop_
_entity_poly.entity_id
_entity_poly.type
_entity_poly.pdbx_seq_one_letter_code
_entity_poly.pdbx_strand_id
1 'polypeptide(L)'
;MGDPAEFQFSKHERQHPRFGERVVAWHRLDGEYRSADATAEDPYDEGPDEERAEAELNRLRGLVMTQAAEVEAVLGVMVRMLDPNSKVDVAAGVLLNKLRKLLIPVDFLHEYHDADLDDIARAIKARNKAVHDTARVGYSWVDYQTGGGEWMQVISLVGDQDWNELELRWCLAMQQRAVFDAVYLMDQLKDHLRTRVESAPSSSVLAAPTSR
;
A
#
# COMPACT_ATOMS: atom_id res chain seq x y z
N MET A 1 -47.74 25.20 -1.09
CA MET A 1 -46.82 24.91 -2.21
C MET A 1 -45.67 25.89 -2.06
N GLY A 2 -44.58 25.45 -1.42
CA GLY A 2 -43.43 26.28 -1.12
C GLY A 2 -42.34 26.07 -2.17
N ASP A 3 -41.74 27.17 -2.60
CA ASP A 3 -40.64 27.28 -3.55
C ASP A 3 -39.40 26.52 -3.03
N PRO A 4 -38.77 25.61 -3.80
CA PRO A 4 -37.54 24.97 -3.37
C PRO A 4 -36.38 25.94 -3.55
N ALA A 5 -35.81 26.39 -2.42
CA ALA A 5 -34.63 27.24 -2.39
C ALA A 5 -33.50 26.65 -3.25
N GLU A 6 -33.12 27.38 -4.31
CA GLU A 6 -31.91 27.13 -5.08
C GLU A 6 -30.70 27.28 -4.15
N PHE A 7 -29.96 26.19 -3.98
CA PHE A 7 -28.62 26.22 -3.40
C PHE A 7 -27.69 27.01 -4.32
N GLN A 8 -27.48 28.29 -4.00
CA GLN A 8 -26.46 29.11 -4.65
C GLN A 8 -25.08 28.69 -4.15
N PHE A 9 -24.39 27.85 -4.92
CA PHE A 9 -22.96 27.61 -4.71
C PHE A 9 -22.18 28.88 -5.10
N SER A 10 -21.45 29.45 -4.14
CA SER A 10 -20.66 30.66 -4.38
C SER A 10 -19.61 30.41 -5.46
N LYS A 11 -19.45 31.42 -6.33
CA LYS A 11 -18.64 31.39 -7.54
C LYS A 11 -17.17 31.68 -7.22
N HIS A 12 -16.59 30.96 -6.25
CA HIS A 12 -15.14 30.95 -6.08
C HIS A 12 -14.54 29.98 -7.12
N GLU A 13 -13.52 30.44 -7.83
CA GLU A 13 -12.81 29.70 -8.87
C GLU A 13 -12.54 28.26 -8.42
N ARG A 14 -13.18 27.32 -9.09
CA ARG A 14 -13.03 25.88 -8.89
C ARG A 14 -11.64 25.45 -9.36
N GLN A 15 -10.61 25.71 -8.56
CA GLN A 15 -9.48 24.80 -8.57
C GLN A 15 -10.00 23.51 -7.96
N HIS A 16 -10.31 22.54 -8.82
CA HIS A 16 -10.62 21.19 -8.37
C HIS A 16 -9.43 20.71 -7.54
N PRO A 17 -9.64 20.35 -6.26
CA PRO A 17 -8.56 19.84 -5.44
C PRO A 17 -8.00 18.59 -6.11
N ARG A 18 -6.67 18.49 -6.11
CA ARG A 18 -5.96 17.32 -6.60
C ARG A 18 -6.39 16.10 -5.78
N PHE A 19 -6.26 14.92 -6.37
CA PHE A 19 -6.54 13.67 -5.66
C PHE A 19 -5.72 13.63 -4.35
N GLY A 20 -6.42 13.58 -3.21
CA GLY A 20 -5.83 13.61 -1.87
C GLY A 20 -5.82 14.98 -1.14
N GLU A 21 -6.18 16.10 -1.79
CA GLU A 21 -6.20 17.43 -1.14
C GLU A 21 -7.42 17.70 -0.24
N ARG A 22 -8.42 16.81 -0.23
CA ARG A 22 -9.57 16.89 0.69
C ARG A 22 -9.73 15.59 1.50
N VAL A 23 -8.63 15.06 2.02
CA VAL A 23 -8.73 13.97 3.00
C VAL A 23 -9.10 14.58 4.34
N VAL A 24 -10.40 14.66 4.62
CA VAL A 24 -10.93 15.04 5.93
C VAL A 24 -10.85 13.80 6.82
N ALA A 25 -10.23 13.95 7.99
CA ALA A 25 -10.20 12.87 8.96
C ALA A 25 -11.64 12.49 9.37
N TRP A 26 -11.98 11.21 9.32
CA TRP A 26 -13.37 10.73 9.46
C TRP A 26 -14.02 11.12 10.80
N HIS A 27 -13.21 11.36 11.83
CA HIS A 27 -13.67 11.81 13.15
C HIS A 27 -14.18 13.26 13.16
N ARG A 28 -13.67 14.14 12.27
CA ARG A 28 -14.21 15.50 12.09
C ARG A 28 -15.58 15.50 11.42
N LEU A 29 -15.84 14.58 10.50
CA LEU A 29 -17.18 14.42 9.92
C LEU A 29 -18.22 13.99 10.98
N ASP A 30 -17.81 13.24 12.00
CA ASP A 30 -18.66 12.88 13.15
C ASP A 30 -18.88 14.07 14.11
N GLY A 31 -17.88 14.96 14.24
CA GLY A 31 -17.97 16.21 14.99
C GLY A 31 -18.86 17.27 14.33
N GLU A 32 -18.68 17.51 13.02
CA GLU A 32 -19.48 18.47 12.23
C GLU A 32 -20.95 18.06 12.12
N TYR A 33 -21.27 16.76 12.11
CA TYR A 33 -22.66 16.30 12.15
C TYR A 33 -23.31 16.41 13.53
N ARG A 34 -22.51 16.46 14.61
CA ARG A 34 -22.99 16.61 15.99
C ARG A 34 -23.01 18.05 16.49
N SER A 35 -22.33 18.98 15.81
CA SER A 35 -22.12 20.36 16.30
C SER A 35 -23.19 21.37 15.92
N ALA A 36 -24.35 20.95 15.39
CA ALA A 36 -25.47 21.86 15.11
C ALA A 36 -25.96 22.64 16.37
N ASP A 37 -25.59 22.19 17.58
CA ASP A 37 -25.91 22.84 18.86
C ASP A 37 -24.69 23.22 19.72
N ALA A 38 -23.44 23.08 19.22
CA ALA A 38 -22.25 23.35 20.02
C ALA A 38 -21.75 24.80 19.84
N THR A 39 -22.42 25.76 20.46
CA THR A 39 -21.85 27.09 20.72
C THR A 39 -20.84 26.99 21.86
N ALA A 40 -19.62 26.60 21.56
CA ALA A 40 -18.47 26.83 22.41
C ALA A 40 -17.27 27.04 21.50
N GLU A 41 -16.69 28.24 21.54
CA GLU A 41 -15.34 28.46 21.02
C GLU A 41 -14.42 27.47 21.77
N ASP A 42 -14.00 26.44 21.06
CA ASP A 42 -13.05 25.46 21.58
C ASP A 42 -11.70 26.16 21.73
N PRO A 43 -11.09 26.19 22.94
CA PRO A 43 -9.74 26.72 23.11
C PRO A 43 -8.66 25.91 22.37
N TYR A 44 -9.01 24.77 21.79
CA TYR A 44 -8.24 24.05 20.78
C TYR A 44 -8.73 24.39 19.37
N ASP A 45 -8.86 25.68 19.02
CA ASP A 45 -9.00 26.11 17.62
C ASP A 45 -7.67 25.81 16.90
N GLU A 46 -7.53 24.55 16.51
CA GLU A 46 -6.40 23.90 15.85
C GLU A 46 -6.05 24.69 14.59
N GLY A 47 -4.95 25.46 14.65
CA GLY A 47 -4.56 26.35 13.57
C GLY A 47 -4.30 25.61 12.23
N PRO A 48 -4.22 26.35 11.11
CA PRO A 48 -4.07 25.79 9.76
C PRO A 48 -2.82 24.91 9.54
N ASP A 49 -1.86 24.93 10.47
CA ASP A 49 -0.65 24.11 10.41
C ASP A 49 -0.88 22.67 10.94
N GLU A 50 -1.81 22.47 11.87
CA GLU A 50 -2.16 21.12 12.35
C GLU A 50 -2.97 20.37 11.31
N GLU A 51 -3.96 21.03 10.68
CA GLU A 51 -4.74 20.47 9.57
C GLU A 51 -3.86 20.05 8.38
N ARG A 52 -2.85 20.86 8.06
CA ARG A 52 -1.85 20.52 7.03
C ARG A 52 -1.05 19.28 7.39
N ALA A 53 -0.66 19.16 8.65
CA ALA A 53 0.14 18.04 9.11
C ALA A 53 -0.69 16.74 9.16
N GLU A 54 -1.96 16.79 9.61
CA GLU A 54 -2.87 15.64 9.53
C GLU A 54 -3.15 15.21 8.08
N ALA A 55 -3.36 16.18 7.19
CA ALA A 55 -3.59 15.93 5.78
C ALA A 55 -2.36 15.26 5.14
N GLU A 56 -1.14 15.70 5.50
CA GLU A 56 0.09 15.10 5.01
C GLU A 56 0.28 13.67 5.51
N LEU A 57 0.04 13.41 6.80
CA LEU A 57 0.11 12.06 7.37
C LEU A 57 -0.89 11.10 6.69
N ASN A 58 -2.13 11.55 6.47
CA ASN A 58 -3.13 10.78 5.73
C ASN A 58 -2.76 10.58 4.25
N ARG A 59 -2.19 11.61 3.61
CA ARG A 59 -1.69 11.53 2.22
C ARG A 59 -0.61 10.47 2.11
N LEU A 60 0.39 10.48 3.00
CA LEU A 60 1.47 9.50 3.02
C LEU A 60 0.94 8.08 3.24
N ARG A 61 0.00 7.91 4.18
CA ARG A 61 -0.67 6.61 4.40
C ARG A 61 -1.39 6.12 3.14
N GLY A 62 -2.10 7.00 2.43
CA GLY A 62 -2.74 6.68 1.15
C GLY A 62 -1.75 6.29 0.05
N LEU A 63 -0.59 6.94 -0.02
CA LEU A 63 0.49 6.59 -0.95
C LEU A 63 1.08 5.21 -0.64
N VAL A 64 1.32 4.90 0.63
CA VAL A 64 1.76 3.56 1.08
C VAL A 64 0.76 2.49 0.66
N MET A 65 -0.54 2.75 0.84
CA MET A 65 -1.61 1.83 0.42
C MET A 65 -1.60 1.58 -1.09
N THR A 66 -1.46 2.64 -1.88
CA THR A 66 -1.46 2.56 -3.35
C THR A 66 -0.26 1.76 -3.85
N GLN A 67 0.94 2.06 -3.35
CA GLN A 67 2.16 1.35 -3.74
C GLN A 67 2.12 -0.13 -3.34
N ALA A 68 1.55 -0.46 -2.18
CA ALA A 68 1.39 -1.85 -1.78
C ALA A 68 0.43 -2.64 -2.69
N ALA A 69 -0.61 -1.99 -3.22
CA ALA A 69 -1.51 -2.61 -4.20
C ALA A 69 -0.77 -2.94 -5.51
N GLU A 70 0.23 -2.16 -5.91
CA GLU A 70 1.09 -2.48 -7.05
C GLU A 70 1.92 -3.74 -6.79
N VAL A 71 2.51 -3.89 -5.60
CA VAL A 71 3.22 -5.12 -5.19
C VAL A 71 2.29 -6.34 -5.28
N GLU A 72 1.07 -6.23 -4.74
CA GLU A 72 0.05 -7.30 -4.83
C GLU A 72 -0.27 -7.68 -6.28
N ALA A 73 -0.44 -6.69 -7.15
CA ALA A 73 -0.70 -6.92 -8.57
C ALA A 73 0.44 -7.68 -9.25
N VAL A 74 1.69 -7.27 -9.04
CA VAL A 74 2.85 -7.93 -9.65
C VAL A 74 3.02 -9.35 -9.12
N LEU A 75 2.85 -9.58 -7.81
CA LEU A 75 2.83 -10.93 -7.22
C LEU A 75 1.74 -11.80 -7.84
N GLY A 76 0.54 -11.26 -8.05
CA GLY A 76 -0.55 -11.94 -8.72
C GLY A 76 -0.22 -12.34 -10.17
N VAL A 77 0.45 -11.45 -10.91
CA VAL A 77 0.92 -11.75 -12.28
C VAL A 77 1.95 -12.89 -12.27
N MET A 78 2.96 -12.83 -11.40
CA MET A 78 3.97 -13.88 -11.30
C MET A 78 3.35 -15.24 -10.92
N VAL A 79 2.39 -15.25 -9.99
CA VAL A 79 1.64 -16.47 -9.65
C VAL A 79 0.90 -17.02 -10.86
N ARG A 80 0.24 -16.18 -11.68
CA ARG A 80 -0.46 -16.63 -12.90
C ARG A 80 0.48 -17.09 -14.01
N MET A 81 1.71 -16.59 -14.06
CA MET A 81 2.72 -17.09 -14.99
C MET A 81 3.11 -18.54 -14.68
N LEU A 82 3.12 -18.91 -13.38
CA LEU A 82 3.50 -20.24 -12.91
C LEU A 82 2.31 -21.21 -12.80
N ASP A 83 1.13 -20.70 -12.44
CA ASP A 83 -0.13 -21.44 -12.37
C ASP A 83 -1.28 -20.57 -12.91
N PRO A 84 -1.66 -20.71 -14.20
CA PRO A 84 -2.69 -19.89 -14.83
C PRO A 84 -4.08 -19.99 -14.19
N ASN A 85 -4.37 -21.08 -13.46
CA ASN A 85 -5.66 -21.30 -12.81
C ASN A 85 -5.70 -20.80 -11.36
N SER A 86 -4.61 -20.20 -10.89
CA SER A 86 -4.52 -19.65 -9.53
C SER A 86 -5.53 -18.53 -9.28
N LYS A 87 -6.27 -18.64 -8.17
CA LYS A 87 -6.95 -17.49 -7.56
C LYS A 87 -5.91 -16.53 -7.00
N VAL A 88 -5.99 -15.26 -7.42
CA VAL A 88 -5.08 -14.18 -7.01
C VAL A 88 -5.75 -13.05 -6.24
N ASP A 89 -7.08 -13.13 -6.07
CA ASP A 89 -7.84 -12.21 -5.21
C ASP A 89 -7.73 -12.66 -3.74
N VAL A 90 -6.51 -12.54 -3.20
CA VAL A 90 -6.12 -12.90 -1.83
C VAL A 90 -5.06 -11.93 -1.32
N ALA A 91 -4.88 -11.85 0.00
CA ALA A 91 -3.91 -10.94 0.61
C ALA A 91 -2.47 -11.14 0.11
N ALA A 92 -1.67 -10.06 0.05
CA ALA A 92 -0.26 -10.07 -0.41
C ALA A 92 0.58 -11.19 0.19
N GLY A 93 0.50 -11.40 1.51
CA GLY A 93 1.27 -12.44 2.20
C GLY A 93 0.90 -13.86 1.73
N VAL A 94 -0.36 -14.08 1.35
CA VAL A 94 -0.82 -15.34 0.77
C VAL A 94 -0.26 -15.51 -0.65
N LEU A 95 -0.28 -14.44 -1.46
CA LEU A 95 0.33 -14.43 -2.80
C LEU A 95 1.83 -14.73 -2.73
N LEU A 96 2.57 -14.06 -1.85
CA LEU A 96 4.02 -14.25 -1.70
C LEU A 96 4.35 -15.69 -1.27
N ASN A 97 3.64 -16.23 -0.28
CA ASN A 97 3.84 -17.61 0.16
C ASN A 97 3.53 -18.62 -0.95
N LYS A 98 2.52 -18.33 -1.77
CA LYS A 98 2.18 -19.15 -2.93
C LYS A 98 3.27 -19.08 -4.00
N LEU A 99 3.74 -17.87 -4.32
CA LEU A 99 4.83 -17.64 -5.27
C LEU A 99 6.08 -18.42 -4.85
N ARG A 100 6.53 -18.30 -3.60
CA ARG A 100 7.69 -19.06 -3.08
C ARG A 100 7.57 -20.56 -3.34
N LYS A 101 6.39 -21.16 -3.12
CA LYS A 101 6.14 -22.59 -3.38
C LYS A 101 6.17 -22.94 -4.87
N LEU A 102 5.68 -22.05 -5.73
CA LEU A 102 5.67 -22.25 -7.19
C LEU A 102 7.06 -22.03 -7.82
N LEU A 103 7.95 -21.27 -7.17
CA LEU A 103 9.31 -21.02 -7.65
C LEU A 103 10.28 -22.19 -7.41
N ILE A 104 10.02 -23.06 -6.42
CA ILE A 104 10.88 -24.22 -6.12
C ILE A 104 11.00 -25.19 -7.31
N PRO A 105 9.90 -25.69 -7.93
CA PRO A 105 9.99 -26.66 -9.01
C PRO A 105 10.60 -26.08 -10.30
N VAL A 106 10.59 -24.76 -10.45
CA VAL A 106 11.16 -24.07 -11.61
C VAL A 106 12.64 -23.71 -11.42
N ASP A 107 13.24 -24.01 -10.26
CA ASP A 107 14.64 -23.73 -9.96
C ASP A 107 15.02 -22.25 -10.20
N PHE A 108 14.14 -21.35 -9.75
CA PHE A 108 14.31 -19.91 -9.94
C PHE A 108 14.87 -19.20 -8.69
N LEU A 109 14.92 -19.86 -7.54
CA LEU A 109 15.34 -19.26 -6.26
C LEU A 109 16.87 -19.24 -6.06
N HIS A 110 17.67 -19.07 -7.12
CA HIS A 110 19.10 -18.89 -6.95
C HIS A 110 19.42 -17.69 -6.05
N GLU A 111 20.56 -17.75 -5.37
CA GLU A 111 21.01 -17.01 -4.16
C GLU A 111 20.66 -15.51 -4.07
N TYR A 112 20.39 -14.84 -5.18
CA TYR A 112 20.04 -13.42 -5.25
C TYR A 112 18.53 -13.13 -5.18
N HIS A 113 17.66 -14.06 -5.59
CA HIS A 113 16.22 -13.82 -5.67
C HIS A 113 15.47 -14.05 -4.34
N ASP A 114 16.07 -14.80 -3.41
CA ASP A 114 15.46 -15.01 -2.08
C ASP A 114 15.50 -13.72 -1.25
N ALA A 115 16.59 -12.94 -1.37
CA ALA A 115 16.71 -11.62 -0.74
C ALA A 115 15.64 -10.64 -1.24
N ASP A 116 15.39 -10.60 -2.56
CA ASP A 116 14.35 -9.76 -3.15
C ASP A 116 12.95 -10.14 -2.61
N LEU A 117 12.68 -11.45 -2.47
CA LEU A 117 11.42 -11.94 -1.90
C LEU A 117 11.29 -11.66 -0.41
N ASP A 118 12.39 -11.57 0.33
CA ASP A 118 12.40 -11.13 1.73
C ASP A 118 12.16 -9.63 1.87
N ASP A 119 12.70 -8.82 0.96
CA ASP A 119 12.44 -7.37 0.91
C ASP A 119 10.97 -7.06 0.64
N ILE A 120 10.37 -7.80 -0.29
CA ILE A 120 8.92 -7.78 -0.53
C ILE A 120 8.14 -8.20 0.73
N ALA A 121 8.59 -9.24 1.46
CA ALA A 121 7.95 -9.67 2.70
C ALA A 121 7.98 -8.57 3.78
N ARG A 122 9.12 -7.87 3.90
CA ARG A 122 9.28 -6.74 4.83
C ARG A 122 8.33 -5.60 4.47
N ALA A 123 8.21 -5.27 3.18
CA ALA A 123 7.27 -4.26 2.70
C ALA A 123 5.80 -4.66 2.99
N ILE A 124 5.40 -5.90 2.73
CA ILE A 124 4.04 -6.38 3.03
C ILE A 124 3.73 -6.24 4.52
N LYS A 125 4.68 -6.59 5.39
CA LYS A 125 4.53 -6.44 6.85
C LYS A 125 4.38 -4.98 7.25
N ALA A 126 5.22 -4.10 6.70
CA ALA A 126 5.14 -2.66 6.98
C ALA A 126 3.81 -2.06 6.53
N ARG A 127 3.29 -2.45 5.36
CA ARG A 127 1.96 -2.05 4.90
C ARG A 127 0.87 -2.55 5.84
N ASN A 128 0.90 -3.83 6.22
CA ASN A 128 -0.20 -4.39 7.02
C ASN A 128 -0.35 -3.64 8.33
N LYS A 129 0.77 -3.23 8.91
CA LYS A 129 0.82 -2.32 10.05
C LYS A 129 0.20 -0.96 9.70
N ALA A 130 0.72 -0.24 8.69
CA ALA A 130 0.21 1.07 8.29
C ALA A 130 -1.30 1.13 7.92
N VAL A 131 -1.90 0.02 7.48
CA VAL A 131 -3.24 -0.02 6.90
C VAL A 131 -4.30 -0.59 7.84
N HIS A 132 -4.02 -1.71 8.51
CA HIS A 132 -5.06 -2.48 9.22
C HIS A 132 -5.27 -2.04 10.67
N ASP A 133 -4.41 -1.15 11.16
CA ASP A 133 -4.55 -0.57 12.48
C ASP A 133 -5.40 0.72 12.45
N THR A 134 -6.11 0.99 13.55
CA THR A 134 -7.10 2.09 13.63
C THR A 134 -6.42 3.43 13.72
N ALA A 135 -6.20 4.14 12.61
CA ALA A 135 -5.51 5.44 12.64
C ALA A 135 -6.28 6.52 13.45
N ARG A 136 -5.64 7.06 14.50
CA ARG A 136 -5.96 8.36 15.13
C ARG A 136 -4.75 9.26 15.03
N VAL A 137 -4.94 10.50 14.58
CA VAL A 137 -3.89 11.51 14.60
C VAL A 137 -3.84 12.11 16.01
N GLY A 138 -2.62 12.34 16.51
CA GLY A 138 -2.37 12.88 17.84
C GLY A 138 -0.91 13.32 17.97
N TYR A 139 -0.46 13.52 19.20
CA TYR A 139 0.91 13.95 19.50
C TYR A 139 1.60 12.98 20.44
N SER A 140 2.89 12.74 20.21
CA SER A 140 3.75 11.94 21.06
C SER A 140 5.02 12.72 21.40
N TRP A 141 5.49 12.61 22.64
CA TRP A 141 6.71 13.26 23.09
C TRP A 141 7.92 12.42 22.68
N VAL A 142 8.86 13.03 21.95
CA VAL A 142 10.08 12.38 21.51
C VAL A 142 11.29 13.04 22.16
N ASP A 143 12.03 12.25 22.94
CA ASP A 143 13.22 12.70 23.64
C ASP A 143 14.42 12.84 22.69
N TYR A 144 15.17 13.94 22.83
CA TYR A 144 16.43 14.13 22.15
C TYR A 144 17.55 13.37 22.87
N GLN A 145 18.50 12.80 22.11
CA GLN A 145 19.68 12.13 22.69
C GLN A 145 20.54 13.08 23.55
N THR A 146 20.46 14.38 23.31
CA THR A 146 21.19 15.44 24.03
C THR A 146 20.46 15.94 25.28
N GLY A 147 19.28 15.41 25.59
CA GLY A 147 18.38 15.89 26.64
C GLY A 147 17.32 16.86 26.11
N GLY A 148 16.15 16.87 26.78
CA GLY A 148 14.94 17.53 26.29
C GLY A 148 14.16 16.66 25.29
N GLY A 149 13.20 17.27 24.60
CA GLY A 149 12.40 16.60 23.58
C GLY A 149 11.41 17.55 22.90
N GLU A 150 10.64 17.01 21.97
CA GLU A 150 9.58 17.75 21.27
C GLU A 150 8.30 16.93 21.14
N TRP A 151 7.16 17.61 21.10
CA TRP A 151 5.90 17.00 20.69
C TRP A 151 5.90 16.84 19.17
N MET A 152 5.90 15.60 18.70
CA MET A 152 5.74 15.29 17.28
C MET A 152 4.33 14.83 17.00
N GLN A 153 3.77 15.32 15.89
CA GLN A 153 2.50 14.80 15.40
C GLN A 153 2.71 13.38 14.87
N VAL A 154 1.85 12.47 15.31
CA VAL A 154 1.91 11.05 14.99
C VAL A 154 0.53 10.57 14.58
N ILE A 155 0.49 9.57 13.70
CA ILE A 155 -0.64 8.65 13.61
C ILE A 155 -0.46 7.65 14.76
N SER A 156 -1.05 7.99 15.90
CA SER A 156 -0.90 7.34 17.21
C SER A 156 -1.45 5.91 17.31
N LEU A 157 -2.14 5.38 16.30
CA LEU A 157 -2.78 4.07 16.44
C LEU A 157 -2.60 3.20 15.21
N VAL A 158 -1.36 3.16 14.71
CA VAL A 158 -0.89 2.02 13.94
C VAL A 158 -0.40 0.91 14.90
N GLY A 159 -1.35 0.33 15.65
CA GLY A 159 -1.10 -0.67 16.69
C GLY A 159 -0.64 -0.03 18.00
N ASP A 160 0.23 -0.70 18.75
CA ASP A 160 0.87 -0.17 19.99
C ASP A 160 2.07 0.78 19.69
N GLN A 161 2.23 1.25 18.46
CA GLN A 161 3.38 2.05 18.03
C GLN A 161 2.96 3.32 17.31
N ASP A 162 3.57 4.43 17.71
CA ASP A 162 3.41 5.73 17.08
C ASP A 162 4.16 5.80 15.74
N TRP A 163 3.53 6.38 14.72
CA TRP A 163 4.14 6.65 13.41
C TRP A 163 4.02 8.13 13.06
N ASN A 164 5.13 8.85 13.06
CA ASN A 164 5.27 10.18 12.50
C ASN A 164 5.53 10.14 10.98
N GLU A 165 5.75 11.32 10.41
CA GLU A 165 6.02 11.52 8.98
C GLU A 165 7.25 10.74 8.48
N LEU A 166 8.32 10.67 9.27
CA LEU A 166 9.55 9.98 8.92
C LEU A 166 9.32 8.46 8.76
N GLU A 167 8.60 7.82 9.69
CA GLU A 167 8.33 6.39 9.56
C GLU A 167 7.40 6.09 8.37
N LEU A 168 6.41 6.95 8.09
CA LEU A 168 5.56 6.80 6.91
C LEU A 168 6.35 6.99 5.61
N ARG A 169 7.29 7.93 5.56
CA ARG A 169 8.20 8.12 4.41
C ARG A 169 9.12 6.91 4.22
N TRP A 170 9.67 6.35 5.30
CA TRP A 170 10.47 5.12 5.22
C TRP A 170 9.64 3.93 4.74
N CYS A 171 8.41 3.80 5.22
CA CYS A 171 7.50 2.76 4.74
C CYS A 171 7.17 2.95 3.27
N LEU A 172 6.93 4.18 2.81
CA LEU A 172 6.70 4.48 1.39
C LEU A 172 7.91 4.11 0.54
N ALA A 173 9.13 4.49 0.96
CA ALA A 173 10.36 4.13 0.26
C ALA A 173 10.55 2.60 0.20
N MET A 174 10.20 1.88 1.27
CA MET A 174 10.22 0.42 1.30
C MET A 174 9.19 -0.19 0.33
N GLN A 175 7.99 0.37 0.22
CA GLN A 175 7.01 -0.09 -0.78
C GLN A 175 7.52 0.13 -2.20
N GLN A 176 8.04 1.32 -2.51
CA GLN A 176 8.57 1.63 -3.82
C GLN A 176 9.72 0.70 -4.21
N ARG A 177 10.60 0.38 -3.24
CA ARG A 177 11.66 -0.59 -3.45
C ARG A 177 11.11 -2.00 -3.73
N ALA A 178 10.14 -2.45 -2.95
CA ALA A 178 9.49 -3.74 -3.17
C ALA A 178 8.76 -3.84 -4.51
N VAL A 179 8.17 -2.75 -5.02
CA VAL A 179 7.60 -2.72 -6.38
C VAL A 179 8.71 -2.93 -7.41
N PHE A 180 9.83 -2.23 -7.28
CA PHE A 180 10.98 -2.41 -8.17
C PHE A 180 11.49 -3.85 -8.15
N ASP A 181 11.71 -4.42 -6.97
CA ASP A 181 12.20 -5.79 -6.81
C ASP A 181 11.19 -6.81 -7.36
N ALA A 182 9.88 -6.60 -7.14
CA ALA A 182 8.84 -7.47 -7.69
C ALA A 182 8.78 -7.43 -9.22
N VAL A 183 8.89 -6.25 -9.83
CA VAL A 183 8.91 -6.10 -11.29
C VAL A 183 10.18 -6.71 -11.88
N TYR A 184 11.32 -6.50 -11.23
CA TYR A 184 12.60 -7.10 -11.64
C TYR A 184 12.52 -8.63 -11.61
N LEU A 185 12.02 -9.22 -10.51
CA LEU A 185 11.80 -10.66 -10.40
C LEU A 185 10.85 -11.19 -11.47
N MET A 186 9.77 -10.47 -11.77
CA MET A 186 8.82 -10.86 -12.80
C MET A 186 9.47 -10.92 -14.19
N ASP A 187 10.32 -9.94 -14.53
CA ASP A 187 11.03 -9.89 -15.80
C ASP A 187 12.04 -11.05 -15.92
N GLN A 188 12.84 -11.28 -14.87
CA GLN A 188 13.76 -12.41 -14.80
C GLN A 188 13.02 -13.76 -14.89
N LEU A 189 11.87 -13.89 -14.22
CA LEU A 189 11.05 -15.10 -14.27
C LEU A 189 10.51 -15.36 -15.68
N LYS A 190 10.08 -14.30 -16.38
CA LYS A 190 9.58 -14.40 -17.75
C LYS A 190 10.65 -14.95 -18.69
N ASP A 191 11.87 -14.44 -18.59
CA ASP A 191 12.98 -14.90 -19.41
C ASP A 191 13.40 -16.33 -19.06
N HIS A 192 13.43 -16.68 -17.77
CA HIS A 192 13.69 -18.05 -17.31
C HIS A 192 12.66 -19.06 -17.83
N LEU A 193 11.37 -18.71 -17.81
CA LEU A 193 10.33 -19.58 -18.34
C LEU A 193 10.42 -19.72 -19.87
N ARG A 194 10.79 -18.65 -20.59
CA ARG A 194 11.00 -18.70 -22.05
C ARG A 194 12.14 -19.66 -22.41
N THR A 195 13.30 -19.54 -21.77
CA THR A 195 14.46 -20.39 -22.07
C THR A 195 14.20 -21.86 -21.74
N ARG A 196 13.42 -22.15 -20.69
CA ARG A 196 12.97 -23.53 -20.38
C ARG A 196 12.06 -24.13 -21.45
N VAL A 197 11.15 -23.34 -22.02
CA VAL A 197 10.28 -23.82 -23.12
C VAL A 197 11.10 -24.11 -24.38
N GLU A 198 12.08 -23.25 -24.69
CA GLU A 198 12.97 -23.41 -25.85
C GLU A 198 13.95 -24.58 -25.71
N SER A 199 14.35 -24.91 -24.49
CA SER A 199 15.26 -26.02 -24.19
C SER A 199 14.57 -27.37 -23.96
N ALA A 200 13.23 -27.40 -23.86
CA ALA A 200 12.48 -28.64 -23.76
C ALA A 200 12.58 -29.43 -25.10
N PRO A 201 13.12 -30.66 -25.10
CA PRO A 201 13.21 -31.46 -26.32
C PRO A 201 11.81 -31.69 -26.87
N SER A 202 11.62 -31.48 -28.17
CA SER A 202 10.35 -31.67 -28.87
C SER A 202 9.91 -33.15 -28.81
N SER A 203 9.33 -33.61 -27.71
CA SER A 203 8.79 -34.96 -27.59
C SER A 203 7.42 -35.03 -28.27
N SER A 204 7.42 -35.08 -29.61
CA SER A 204 6.28 -35.52 -30.41
C SER A 204 6.69 -35.68 -31.88
N VAL A 205 7.52 -36.69 -32.17
CA VAL A 205 7.63 -37.24 -33.53
C VAL A 205 7.50 -38.76 -33.43
N LEU A 206 6.41 -39.26 -34.01
CA LEU A 206 6.18 -40.61 -34.55
C LEU A 206 6.02 -41.80 -33.59
N ALA A 207 4.76 -42.19 -33.39
CA ALA A 207 4.36 -43.59 -33.54
C ALA A 207 3.01 -43.65 -34.25
N ALA A 208 3.03 -43.68 -35.59
CA ALA A 208 1.88 -44.10 -36.37
C ALA A 208 1.68 -45.61 -36.15
N PRO A 209 0.47 -46.09 -35.79
CA PRO A 209 0.23 -47.51 -35.71
C PRO A 209 0.09 -48.08 -37.14
N THR A 210 1.11 -48.77 -37.61
CA THR A 210 0.99 -49.68 -38.75
C THR A 210 0.17 -50.89 -38.31
N SER A 211 -1.08 -50.96 -38.75
CA SER A 211 -1.91 -52.16 -38.67
C SER A 211 -1.99 -52.77 -40.07
N ARG A 212 -1.60 -54.04 -40.17
CA ARG A 212 -1.76 -54.90 -41.35
C ARG A 212 -3.19 -55.41 -41.47
#